data_AF-A0A7C6N1C7-F1
#
_entry.id   AF-A0A7C6N1C7-F1
#
_cell.length_a   1.000
_cell.length_b   1.000
_cell.length_c   1.000
_cell.angle_alpha   90.00
_cell.angle_beta   90.00
_cell.angle_gamma   90.00
#
_symmetry.space_group_name_H-M   'P 1'
#
loop_
_entity.id
_entity.type
_entity.pdbx_description
1 polymer ?
#
loop_
_entity_poly.entity_id
_entity_poly.type
_entity_poly.pdbx_seq_one_letter_code
_entity_poly.pdbx_strand_id
1 'polypeptide(L)'
;MKKSLLFLSISLVLVLLTSCGKEGELEAKGIFFTLQEAYDQGYLKASDLDTVANYSNSNIQYSGKLSDDIQKQIKETALIELRNTSEDAKLSDVSIISYYGKYNNCYVVRVGNRFAQYSSNLQEEIVEGVTFLYVDPPILIWIPKNALA
;
A
#
# COMPACT_ATOMS: atom_id res chain seq x y z
N MET A 1 -37.09 64.19 2.27
CA MET A 1 -38.34 63.58 1.80
C MET A 1 -38.09 62.11 1.42
N LYS A 2 -38.76 61.18 2.11
CA LYS A 2 -39.31 59.88 1.64
C LYS A 2 -38.65 59.28 0.38
N LYS A 3 -37.91 58.17 0.48
CA LYS A 3 -38.32 56.75 0.24
C LYS A 3 -37.14 56.15 -0.57
N SER A 4 -36.71 54.90 -0.52
CA SER A 4 -37.36 53.63 -0.24
C SER A 4 -36.24 52.63 0.08
N LEU A 5 -36.40 51.79 1.10
CA LEU A 5 -35.64 50.54 1.18
C LEU A 5 -36.08 49.63 0.03
N LEU A 6 -35.12 49.06 -0.69
CA LEU A 6 -35.34 48.00 -1.67
C LEU A 6 -34.51 46.81 -1.19
N PHE A 7 -35.15 45.94 -0.42
CA PHE A 7 -34.64 44.60 -0.14
C PHE A 7 -34.80 43.77 -1.41
N LEU A 8 -33.70 43.52 -2.12
CA LEU A 8 -33.66 42.49 -3.15
C LEU A 8 -33.00 41.25 -2.54
N SER A 9 -33.84 40.30 -2.17
CA SER A 9 -33.49 38.96 -1.69
C SER A 9 -32.75 38.19 -2.79
N ILE A 10 -31.41 38.10 -2.69
CA ILE A 10 -30.62 37.15 -3.47
C ILE A 10 -30.68 35.82 -2.73
N SER A 11 -31.74 35.06 -3.00
CA SER A 11 -31.80 33.62 -2.71
C SER A 11 -31.04 32.91 -3.82
N LEU A 12 -29.71 32.79 -3.69
CA LEU A 12 -28.93 31.92 -4.56
C LEU A 12 -28.66 30.60 -3.84
N VAL A 13 -29.49 29.63 -4.21
CA VAL A 13 -29.42 28.19 -3.93
C VAL A 13 -27.97 27.74 -3.70
N LEU A 14 -27.66 27.41 -2.44
CA LEU A 14 -26.46 26.65 -2.14
C LEU A 14 -26.68 25.27 -2.76
N VAL A 15 -26.07 25.06 -3.93
CA VAL A 15 -26.00 23.77 -4.60
C VAL A 15 -25.48 22.78 -3.57
N LEU A 16 -26.38 21.94 -3.05
CA LEU A 16 -26.00 20.71 -2.39
C LEU A 16 -25.18 19.96 -3.45
N LEU A 17 -23.86 19.99 -3.29
CA LEU A 17 -23.00 19.02 -3.95
C LEU A 17 -23.54 17.68 -3.47
N THR A 18 -24.38 17.07 -4.30
CA THR A 18 -24.67 15.65 -4.22
C THR A 18 -23.33 14.98 -4.43
N SER A 19 -22.63 14.74 -3.32
CA SER A 19 -21.60 13.72 -3.25
C SER A 19 -22.31 12.45 -3.69
N CYS A 20 -22.21 12.16 -4.98
CA CYS A 20 -22.54 10.86 -5.52
C CYS A 20 -21.42 9.96 -4.99
N GLY A 21 -21.55 9.56 -3.72
CA GLY A 21 -20.75 8.50 -3.16
C GLY A 21 -21.05 7.29 -4.02
N LYS A 22 -20.10 6.90 -4.86
CA LYS A 22 -20.15 5.61 -5.53
C LYS A 22 -20.08 4.56 -4.43
N GLU A 23 -21.23 4.06 -4.01
CA GLU A 23 -21.31 2.88 -3.18
C GLU A 23 -20.58 1.74 -3.90
N GLY A 24 -19.48 1.26 -3.32
CA GLY A 24 -18.73 0.10 -3.81
C GLY A 24 -17.32 0.36 -4.36
N GLU A 25 -16.79 1.58 -4.28
CA GLU A 25 -15.39 1.82 -4.66
C GLU A 25 -14.43 1.16 -3.66
N LEU A 26 -13.52 0.32 -4.17
CA LEU A 26 -12.54 -0.38 -3.34
C LEU A 26 -11.51 0.65 -2.86
N GLU A 27 -11.53 0.95 -1.56
CA GLU A 27 -10.63 1.91 -0.94
C GLU A 27 -9.40 1.22 -0.36
N ALA A 28 -8.21 1.71 -0.72
CA ALA A 28 -6.94 1.18 -0.20
C ALA A 28 -6.91 1.33 1.33
N LYS A 29 -6.58 0.25 2.05
CA LYS A 29 -6.50 0.23 3.51
C LYS A 29 -5.09 0.46 4.05
N GLY A 30 -4.11 0.55 3.16
CA GLY A 30 -2.74 0.94 3.46
C GLY A 30 -2.05 1.51 2.24
N ILE A 31 -0.74 1.70 2.37
CA ILE A 31 0.15 2.23 1.33
C ILE A 31 1.39 1.33 1.29
N PHE A 32 1.89 1.05 0.09
CA PHE A 32 3.18 0.39 -0.09
C PHE A 32 4.30 1.43 -0.17
N PHE A 33 5.40 1.12 0.51
CA PHE A 33 6.67 1.82 0.42
C PHE A 33 7.75 0.83 -0.01
N THR A 34 8.79 1.34 -0.65
CA THR A 34 10.06 0.61 -0.82
C THR A 34 10.78 0.45 0.53
N LEU A 35 11.80 -0.42 0.58
CA LEU A 35 12.64 -0.55 1.78
C LEU A 35 13.31 0.79 2.12
N GLN A 36 13.86 1.50 1.13
CA GLN A 36 14.49 2.79 1.31
C GLN A 36 13.50 3.84 1.85
N GLU A 37 12.33 4.00 1.25
CA GLU A 37 11.34 4.98 1.71
C GLU A 37 10.86 4.70 3.13
N ALA A 38 10.66 3.43 3.48
CA ALA A 38 10.22 3.04 4.82
C ALA A 38 11.32 3.26 5.88
N TYR A 39 12.59 3.08 5.51
CA TYR A 39 13.72 3.41 6.36
C TYR A 39 13.85 4.93 6.54
N ASP A 40 13.83 5.69 5.44
CA ASP A 40 13.98 7.17 5.46
C ASP A 40 12.89 7.84 6.29
N GLN A 41 11.68 7.28 6.30
CA GLN A 41 10.54 7.77 7.09
C GLN A 41 10.50 7.20 8.52
N GLY A 42 11.47 6.38 8.91
CA GLY A 42 11.60 5.81 10.24
C GLY A 42 10.57 4.72 10.59
N TYR A 43 9.87 4.17 9.61
CA TYR A 43 8.97 3.03 9.80
C TYR A 43 9.76 1.75 10.07
N LEU A 44 10.92 1.61 9.43
CA LEU A 44 11.92 0.58 9.68
C LEU A 44 13.16 1.18 10.35
N LYS A 45 13.72 0.44 11.31
CA LYS A 45 15.02 0.72 11.89
C LYS A 45 16.10 -0.08 11.17
N ALA A 46 17.37 0.32 11.31
CA ALA A 46 18.51 -0.43 10.76
C ALA A 46 18.50 -1.92 11.19
N SER A 47 18.17 -2.22 12.45
CA SER A 47 18.04 -3.60 12.94
C SER A 47 16.91 -4.41 12.27
N ASP A 48 15.85 -3.72 11.82
CA ASP A 48 14.75 -4.36 11.10
C ASP A 48 15.22 -4.74 9.68
N LEU A 49 16.01 -3.88 9.04
CA LEU A 49 16.63 -4.15 7.73
C LEU A 49 17.51 -5.41 7.78
N ASP A 50 18.40 -5.52 8.78
CA ASP A 50 19.25 -6.71 8.97
C ASP A 50 18.41 -7.99 9.09
N THR A 51 17.30 -7.92 9.84
CA THR A 51 16.42 -9.08 10.06
C THR A 51 15.71 -9.48 8.76
N VAL A 52 15.19 -8.52 8.00
CA VAL A 52 14.53 -8.79 6.71
C VAL A 52 15.54 -9.31 5.68
N ALA A 53 16.76 -8.76 5.64
CA ALA A 53 17.83 -9.21 4.76
C ALA A 53 18.22 -10.67 5.07
N ASN A 54 18.30 -11.05 6.34
CA ASN A 54 18.58 -12.43 6.73
C ASN A 54 17.55 -13.42 6.16
N TYR A 55 16.25 -13.09 6.21
CA TYR A 55 15.22 -13.95 5.65
C TYR A 55 15.24 -14.00 4.12
N SER A 56 15.33 -12.84 3.48
CA SER A 56 15.32 -12.73 2.02
C SER A 56 16.56 -13.39 1.39
N ASN A 57 17.77 -13.04 1.85
CA ASN A 57 19.03 -13.52 1.29
C ASN A 57 19.27 -15.01 1.54
N SER A 58 18.82 -15.53 2.69
CA SER A 58 18.95 -16.95 3.02
C SER A 58 17.82 -17.81 2.42
N ASN A 59 16.86 -17.18 1.74
CA ASN A 59 15.62 -17.81 1.26
C ASN A 59 14.89 -18.60 2.37
N ILE A 60 14.92 -18.05 3.60
CA ILE A 60 14.27 -18.66 4.76
C ILE A 60 12.85 -18.10 4.86
N GLN A 61 11.87 -19.00 4.94
CA GLN A 61 10.49 -18.59 5.16
C GLN A 61 10.30 -18.16 6.62
N TYR A 62 9.77 -16.94 6.82
CA TYR A 62 9.33 -16.49 8.12
C TYR A 62 8.19 -17.39 8.63
N SER A 63 8.29 -17.87 9.87
CA SER A 63 7.34 -18.83 10.44
C SER A 63 6.04 -18.20 10.94
N GLY A 64 6.02 -16.88 11.13
CA GLY A 64 4.81 -16.17 11.55
C GLY A 64 3.78 -16.07 10.43
N LYS A 65 2.50 -16.01 10.80
CA LYS A 65 1.38 -15.96 9.87
C LYS A 65 0.77 -14.56 9.82
N LEU A 66 0.48 -14.06 8.62
CA LEU A 66 -0.40 -12.91 8.43
C LEU A 66 -1.83 -13.29 8.81
N SER A 67 -2.52 -12.45 9.58
CA SER A 67 -3.95 -12.67 9.79
C SER A 67 -4.71 -12.52 8.47
N ASP A 68 -5.79 -13.28 8.32
CA ASP A 68 -6.57 -13.29 7.08
C ASP A 68 -7.12 -11.89 6.73
N ASP A 69 -7.46 -11.09 7.74
CA ASP A 69 -7.89 -9.69 7.58
C ASP A 69 -6.78 -8.79 7.01
N ILE A 70 -5.56 -8.84 7.59
CA ILE A 70 -4.43 -8.04 7.07
C ILE A 70 -4.02 -8.52 5.67
N GLN A 71 -4.02 -9.84 5.44
CA GLN A 71 -3.77 -10.40 4.12
C GLN A 71 -4.79 -9.87 3.09
N LYS A 72 -6.07 -9.81 3.43
CA LYS A 72 -7.10 -9.24 2.57
C LYS A 72 -6.83 -7.75 2.28
N GLN A 73 -6.49 -6.95 3.29
CA GLN A 73 -6.22 -5.52 3.13
C GLN A 73 -4.98 -5.22 2.26
N ILE A 74 -3.90 -5.99 2.43
CA ILE A 74 -2.70 -5.91 1.59
C ILE A 74 -3.07 -6.22 0.13
N LYS A 75 -3.82 -7.31 -0.09
CA LYS A 75 -4.25 -7.70 -1.44
C LYS A 75 -5.20 -6.69 -2.09
N GLU A 76 -6.10 -6.08 -1.32
CA GLU A 76 -6.99 -5.03 -1.80
C GLU A 76 -6.21 -3.77 -2.20
N THR A 77 -5.20 -3.40 -1.43
CA THR A 77 -4.28 -2.30 -1.77
C THR A 77 -3.58 -2.57 -3.11
N ALA A 78 -2.98 -3.76 -3.26
CA ALA A 78 -2.31 -4.14 -4.51
C ALA A 78 -3.28 -4.31 -5.70
N LEU A 79 -4.53 -4.71 -5.46
CA LEU A 79 -5.55 -4.79 -6.50
C LEU A 79 -5.91 -3.42 -7.07
N ILE A 80 -6.02 -2.40 -6.21
CA ILE A 80 -6.28 -1.02 -6.65
C ILE A 80 -5.15 -0.55 -7.56
N GLU A 81 -3.89 -0.76 -7.16
CA GLU A 81 -2.73 -0.41 -7.97
C GLU A 81 -2.71 -1.17 -9.31
N LEU A 82 -3.00 -2.47 -9.28
CA LEU A 82 -3.05 -3.31 -10.48
C LEU A 82 -4.14 -2.86 -11.46
N ARG A 83 -5.28 -2.37 -10.97
CA ARG A 83 -6.38 -1.88 -11.81
C ARG A 83 -6.06 -0.62 -12.58
N ASN A 84 -4.99 0.10 -12.22
CA ASN A 84 -4.48 1.20 -13.03
C ASN A 84 -3.94 0.72 -14.39
N THR A 85 -3.53 -0.55 -14.50
CA THR A 85 -3.04 -1.16 -15.75
C THR A 85 -3.90 -2.29 -16.28
N SER A 86 -4.74 -2.88 -15.42
CA SER A 86 -5.59 -4.05 -15.72
C SER A 86 -6.96 -3.90 -15.04
N GLU A 87 -7.85 -3.10 -15.63
CA GLU A 87 -9.15 -2.68 -15.05
C GLU A 87 -9.99 -3.85 -14.50
N ASP A 88 -10.06 -4.97 -15.24
CA ASP A 88 -10.86 -6.15 -14.90
C ASP A 88 -10.21 -7.08 -13.84
N ALA A 89 -9.05 -6.71 -13.30
CA ALA A 89 -8.36 -7.52 -12.30
C ALA A 89 -9.24 -7.78 -11.07
N LYS A 90 -9.08 -8.97 -10.50
CA LYS A 90 -9.81 -9.46 -9.33
C LYS A 90 -8.85 -9.73 -8.17
N LEU A 91 -9.39 -9.79 -6.96
CA LEU A 91 -8.60 -10.11 -5.76
C LEU A 91 -7.91 -11.49 -5.84
N SER A 92 -8.50 -12.44 -6.58
CA SER A 92 -7.90 -13.75 -6.88
C SER A 92 -6.65 -13.66 -7.74
N ASP A 93 -6.48 -12.56 -8.48
CA ASP A 93 -5.35 -12.36 -9.39
C ASP A 93 -4.11 -11.80 -8.65
N VAL A 94 -4.27 -11.43 -7.37
CA VAL A 94 -3.21 -10.92 -6.49
C VAL A 94 -2.82 -12.00 -5.47
N SER A 95 -1.52 -12.16 -5.23
CA SER A 95 -0.96 -13.14 -4.28
C SER A 95 0.13 -12.51 -3.43
N ILE A 96 0.16 -12.82 -2.13
CA ILE A 96 1.32 -12.53 -1.28
C ILE A 96 2.27 -13.73 -1.43
N ILE A 97 3.42 -13.50 -2.08
CA ILE A 97 4.40 -14.54 -2.40
C ILE A 97 5.33 -14.78 -1.20
N SER A 98 5.64 -13.73 -0.46
CA SER A 98 6.47 -13.82 0.74
C SER A 98 6.00 -12.83 1.79
N TYR A 99 6.14 -13.22 3.06
CA TYR A 99 5.92 -12.37 4.22
C TYR A 99 7.13 -12.51 5.13
N TYR A 100 7.71 -11.39 5.53
CA TYR A 100 8.97 -11.34 6.30
C TYR A 100 8.77 -10.83 7.73
N GLY A 101 7.52 -10.67 8.16
CA GLY A 101 7.17 -10.26 9.51
C GLY A 101 6.54 -8.87 9.61
N LYS A 102 6.15 -8.55 10.84
CA LYS A 102 5.60 -7.26 11.24
C LYS A 102 6.65 -6.53 12.07
N TYR A 103 6.96 -5.29 11.70
CA TYR A 103 7.95 -4.45 12.36
C TYR A 103 7.27 -3.12 12.71
N ASN A 104 7.21 -2.79 14.00
CA ASN A 104 6.33 -1.72 14.50
C ASN A 104 4.89 -1.89 13.98
N ASN A 105 4.40 -0.97 13.15
CA ASN A 105 3.07 -1.02 12.54
C ASN A 105 3.07 -1.34 11.03
N CYS A 106 4.22 -1.75 10.47
CA CYS A 106 4.33 -2.10 9.06
C CYS A 106 4.50 -3.60 8.84
N TYR A 107 4.17 -4.06 7.63
CA TYR A 107 4.23 -5.46 7.21
C TYR A 107 5.15 -5.57 6.00
N VAL A 108 6.17 -6.40 6.10
CA VAL A 108 7.15 -6.59 5.02
C VAL A 108 6.72 -7.77 4.15
N VAL A 109 6.43 -7.53 2.87
CA VAL A 109 5.83 -8.52 1.96
C VAL A 109 6.40 -8.45 0.55
N ARG A 110 6.26 -9.53 -0.20
CA ARG A 110 6.35 -9.54 -1.67
C ARG A 110 4.98 -9.86 -2.23
N VAL A 111 4.45 -8.98 -3.07
CA VAL A 111 3.11 -9.12 -3.65
C VAL A 111 3.23 -9.30 -5.15
N GLY A 112 2.69 -10.40 -5.64
CA GLY A 112 2.60 -10.67 -7.07
C GLY A 112 1.18 -10.55 -7.58
N ASN A 113 1.05 -10.38 -8.89
CA ASN A 113 -0.17 -10.51 -9.65
C ASN A 113 0.01 -11.50 -10.83
N ARG A 114 -1.11 -11.97 -11.39
CA ARG A 114 -1.13 -12.95 -12.50
C ARG A 114 -0.72 -12.40 -13.88
N PHE A 115 -0.73 -11.07 -14.05
CA PHE A 115 -0.53 -10.43 -15.35
C PHE A 115 0.93 -10.08 -15.60
N ALA A 116 1.71 -9.93 -14.52
CA ALA A 116 3.13 -9.62 -14.59
C ALA A 116 3.95 -10.84 -15.07
N GLN A 117 4.91 -10.56 -15.93
CA GLN A 117 5.99 -11.49 -16.27
C GLN A 117 7.17 -11.15 -15.38
N TYR A 118 7.45 -12.01 -14.40
CA TYR A 118 8.60 -11.84 -13.52
C TYR A 118 9.86 -12.34 -14.20
N SER A 119 10.93 -11.56 -14.11
CA SER A 119 12.25 -12.05 -14.50
C SER A 119 12.71 -13.12 -13.51
N SER A 120 13.58 -14.02 -13.95
CA SER A 120 14.32 -14.92 -13.04
C SER A 120 15.65 -14.30 -12.61
N ASN A 121 15.84 -13.00 -12.83
CA ASN A 121 17.09 -12.32 -12.55
C ASN A 121 17.15 -11.95 -11.07
N LEU A 122 18.28 -12.26 -10.45
CA LEU A 122 18.55 -11.82 -9.09
C LEU A 122 18.76 -10.30 -9.10
N GLN A 123 17.97 -9.61 -8.30
CA GLN A 123 18.05 -8.18 -8.03
C GLN A 123 18.85 -7.96 -6.75
N GLU A 124 19.59 -6.86 -6.71
CA GLU A 124 20.33 -6.38 -5.55
C GLU A 124 19.85 -4.97 -5.21
N GLU A 125 19.36 -4.79 -3.99
CA GLU A 125 18.98 -3.49 -3.43
C GLU A 125 19.79 -3.25 -2.16
N ILE A 126 20.37 -2.06 -2.00
CA ILE A 126 21.18 -1.69 -0.83
C ILE A 126 20.49 -0.55 -0.10
N VAL A 127 20.15 -0.75 1.17
CA VAL A 127 19.53 0.27 2.05
C VAL A 127 20.34 0.34 3.33
N GLU A 128 20.88 1.53 3.65
CA GLU A 128 21.74 1.76 4.82
C GLU A 128 22.87 0.72 4.95
N GLY A 129 23.52 0.37 3.83
CA GLY A 129 24.60 -0.61 3.79
C GLY A 129 24.17 -2.07 3.97
N VAL A 130 22.88 -2.34 4.15
CA VAL A 130 22.30 -3.70 4.17
C VAL A 130 21.90 -4.10 2.76
N THR A 131 22.39 -5.26 2.31
CA THR A 131 22.10 -5.80 0.98
C THR A 131 20.88 -6.73 1.03
N PHE A 132 19.93 -6.50 0.13
CA PHE A 132 18.76 -7.35 -0.10
C PHE A 132 18.85 -7.98 -1.47
N LEU A 133 18.76 -9.32 -1.50
CA LEU A 133 18.78 -10.13 -2.70
C LEU A 133 17.40 -10.75 -2.89
N TYR A 134 16.77 -10.47 -4.03
CA TYR A 134 15.46 -11.02 -4.37
C TYR A 134 15.30 -11.17 -5.87
N VAL A 135 14.39 -12.05 -6.28
CA VAL A 135 13.87 -12.08 -7.65
C VAL A 135 12.56 -11.28 -7.67
N ASP A 136 12.09 -10.80 -8.82
CA ASP A 136 10.80 -10.10 -8.88
C ASP A 136 9.66 -10.96 -8.28
N PRO A 137 8.63 -10.34 -7.66
CA PRO A 137 8.46 -8.90 -7.40
C PRO A 137 9.33 -8.38 -6.23
N PRO A 138 9.52 -7.06 -6.09
CA PRO A 138 10.34 -6.46 -5.04
C PRO A 138 9.76 -6.65 -3.64
N ILE A 139 10.63 -6.48 -2.64
CA ILE A 139 10.24 -6.42 -1.23
C ILE A 139 9.58 -5.06 -0.98
N LEU A 140 8.35 -5.09 -0.45
CA LEU A 140 7.54 -3.91 -0.17
C LEU A 140 7.15 -3.85 1.30
N ILE A 141 7.00 -2.62 1.79
CA ILE A 141 6.57 -2.31 3.15
C ILE A 141 5.14 -1.80 3.08
N TRP A 142 4.18 -2.62 3.51
CA TRP A 142 2.80 -2.20 3.58
C TRP A 142 2.48 -1.61 4.96
N ILE A 143 1.96 -0.39 4.97
CA ILE A 143 1.58 0.32 6.19
C ILE A 143 0.08 0.59 6.17
N PRO A 144 -0.69 0.10 7.16
CA PRO A 144 -2.09 0.45 7.31
C PRO A 144 -2.30 1.97 7.37
N LYS A 145 -3.36 2.49 6.73
CA LYS A 145 -3.66 3.94 6.74
C LYS A 145 -3.83 4.51 8.15
N ASN A 146 -4.36 3.71 9.08
CA ASN A 146 -4.51 4.11 10.49
C ASN A 146 -3.19 4.10 11.29
N ALA A 147 -2.09 3.68 10.67
CA ALA A 147 -0.75 3.66 11.27
C ALA A 147 0.21 4.68 10.63
N LEU A 148 -0.25 5.45 9.62
CA LEU A 148 0.49 6.58 9.09
C LEU A 148 0.43 7.73 10.11
N ALA A 149 1.60 8.27 10.46
CA ALA A 149 1.76 9.37 11.41
C ALA A 149 1.44 10.73 10.78
#